data_AF-A0A1F5A2W4-F1
#
_entry.id   AF-A0A1F5A2W4-F1
#
_cell.length_a   1.000
_cell.length_b   1.000
_cell.length_c   1.000
_cell.angle_alpha   90.00
_cell.angle_beta   90.00
_cell.angle_gamma   90.00
#
_symmetry.space_group_name_H-M   'P 1'
#
loop_
_entity.id
_entity.type
_entity.pdbx_description
1 polymer ?
#
loop_
_entity_poly.entity_id
_entity_poly.type
_entity_poly.pdbx_seq_one_letter_code
_entity_poly.pdbx_strand_id
1 'polypeptide(L)'
;MSPVKSLVSGSAYSVSMSNVDDKATLYINDVPQYTAKWGMFGTEPNWKEIGHKPGDSGEIDLTTSLNKGSNELRFVLWNEQGCCGVSVTIEVKEGDKVIYLDEIKKEDSSAGIKYDKTLSIDFK
;
A
#
# COMPACT_ATOMS: atom_id res chain seq x y z
N MET A 1 -20.51 12.47 -32.05
CA MET A 1 -19.59 13.28 -31.24
C MET A 1 -19.73 12.80 -29.81
N SER A 2 -18.66 12.26 -29.24
CA SER A 2 -18.66 11.72 -27.88
C SER A 2 -18.71 12.85 -26.84
N PRO A 3 -19.44 12.72 -25.73
CA PRO A 3 -19.29 13.64 -24.62
C PRO A 3 -17.91 13.41 -23.99
N VAL A 4 -17.14 14.49 -23.89
CA VAL A 4 -15.91 14.56 -23.10
C VAL A 4 -16.28 14.22 -21.65
N LYS A 5 -15.87 13.03 -21.17
CA LYS A 5 -15.89 12.74 -19.75
C LYS A 5 -14.96 13.75 -19.09
N SER A 6 -15.56 14.59 -18.25
CA SER A 6 -14.89 15.54 -17.36
C SER A 6 -13.66 14.88 -16.75
N LEU A 7 -12.48 15.42 -17.10
CA LEU A 7 -11.24 15.20 -16.37
C LEU A 7 -11.50 15.72 -14.97
N VAL A 8 -11.71 14.81 -14.02
CA VAL A 8 -11.75 15.15 -12.60
C VAL A 8 -10.36 15.68 -12.28
N SER A 9 -10.20 17.01 -12.23
CA SER A 9 -8.93 17.66 -11.87
C SER A 9 -8.74 17.66 -10.34
N GLY A 10 -8.98 16.51 -9.71
CA GLY A 10 -8.51 16.22 -8.36
C GLY A 10 -7.13 15.59 -8.48
N SER A 11 -6.21 15.91 -7.57
CA SER A 11 -4.92 15.24 -7.53
C SER A 11 -5.13 13.73 -7.44
N ALA A 12 -4.64 12.95 -8.41
CA ALA A 12 -4.73 11.49 -8.35
C ALA A 12 -3.74 11.00 -7.28
N TYR A 13 -4.22 10.27 -6.27
CA TYR A 13 -3.35 9.67 -5.26
C TYR A 13 -3.05 8.25 -5.66
N SER A 14 -1.77 7.86 -5.61
CA SER A 14 -1.38 6.48 -5.77
C SER A 14 -0.46 6.03 -4.65
N VAL A 15 -0.42 4.71 -4.45
CA VAL A 15 0.42 4.09 -3.43
C VAL A 15 1.04 2.81 -3.96
N SER A 16 2.25 2.51 -3.51
CA SER A 16 2.87 1.20 -3.72
C SER A 16 3.46 0.67 -2.41
N MET A 17 3.36 -0.64 -2.24
CA MET A 17 3.98 -1.42 -1.17
C MET A 17 4.85 -2.48 -1.85
N SER A 18 6.17 -2.29 -1.82
CA SER A 18 7.14 -3.18 -2.46
C SER A 18 8.08 -3.81 -1.43
N ASN A 19 8.86 -4.82 -1.84
CA ASN A 19 9.73 -5.60 -0.96
C ASN A 19 8.98 -6.18 0.25
N VAL A 20 7.73 -6.60 0.06
CA VAL A 20 6.84 -7.03 1.14
C VAL A 20 7.24 -8.41 1.64
N ASP A 21 7.54 -8.47 2.92
CA ASP A 21 7.92 -9.64 3.69
C ASP A 21 7.41 -9.42 5.14
N ASP A 22 6.36 -10.07 5.64
CA ASP A 22 5.54 -11.07 4.97
C ASP A 22 4.26 -10.51 4.39
N LYS A 23 3.55 -9.63 5.12
CA LYS A 23 2.22 -9.14 4.72
C LYS A 23 2.06 -7.67 5.06
N ALA A 24 1.88 -6.83 4.05
CA ALA A 24 1.59 -5.41 4.18
C ALA A 24 0.11 -5.13 3.86
N THR A 25 -0.57 -4.37 4.71
CA THR A 25 -1.98 -3.98 4.52
C THR A 25 -2.10 -2.46 4.59
N LEU A 26 -2.79 -1.88 3.60
CA LEU A 26 -3.25 -0.49 3.61
C LEU A 26 -4.71 -0.44 4.06
N TYR A 27 -4.95 0.36 5.09
CA TYR A 27 -6.26 0.79 5.55
C TYR A 27 -6.51 2.23 5.11
N ILE A 28 -7.71 2.50 4.62
CA ILE A 28 -8.17 3.86 4.32
C ILE A 28 -9.34 4.16 5.23
N ASN A 29 -9.19 5.16 6.11
CA ASN A 29 -10.17 5.50 7.13
C ASN A 29 -10.58 4.27 7.97
N ASP A 30 -9.58 3.55 8.48
CA ASP A 30 -9.69 2.30 9.26
C ASP A 30 -10.31 1.09 8.54
N VAL A 31 -10.66 1.20 7.26
CA VAL A 31 -11.15 0.07 6.47
C VAL A 31 -10.00 -0.55 5.70
N PRO A 32 -9.71 -1.87 5.84
CA PRO A 32 -8.68 -2.52 5.03
C PRO A 32 -9.10 -2.52 3.56
N GLN A 33 -8.25 -1.97 2.69
CA GLN A 33 -8.53 -1.85 1.26
C GLN A 33 -7.63 -2.77 0.44
N TYR A 34 -6.33 -2.80 0.73
CA TYR A 34 -5.36 -3.50 -0.10
C TYR A 34 -4.34 -4.25 0.74
N THR A 35 -4.03 -5.47 0.31
CA THR A 35 -3.03 -6.33 0.94
C THR A 35 -2.03 -6.81 -0.09
N ALA A 36 -0.74 -6.64 0.17
CA ALA A 36 0.36 -7.28 -0.54
C ALA A 36 1.04 -8.31 0.38
N LYS A 37 1.61 -9.37 -0.20
CA LYS A 37 2.30 -10.42 0.58
C LYS A 37 3.50 -11.02 -0.11
N TRP A 38 4.38 -11.64 0.67
CA TRP A 38 5.48 -12.48 0.19
C TRP A 38 4.99 -13.44 -0.88
N GLY A 39 5.74 -13.50 -1.98
CA GLY A 39 5.54 -14.47 -3.03
C GLY A 39 4.35 -14.19 -3.92
N MET A 40 3.75 -13.00 -3.77
CA MET A 40 2.71 -12.52 -4.66
C MET A 40 3.05 -11.16 -5.25
N PHE A 41 2.57 -10.94 -6.48
CA PHE A 41 2.51 -9.65 -7.13
C PHE A 41 1.06 -9.19 -7.26
N GLY A 42 0.80 -7.91 -7.04
CA GLY A 42 -0.53 -7.32 -6.98
C GLY A 42 -1.12 -7.34 -5.56
N THR A 43 -2.41 -7.11 -5.48
CA THR A 43 -3.15 -7.04 -4.21
C THR A 43 -4.37 -7.95 -4.21
N GLU A 44 -4.86 -8.30 -3.03
CA GLU A 44 -6.13 -9.02 -2.88
C GLU A 44 -7.29 -8.25 -3.55
N PRO A 45 -8.21 -8.92 -4.28
CA PRO A 45 -8.29 -10.36 -4.56
C PRO A 45 -7.54 -10.83 -5.82
N ASN A 46 -6.84 -9.93 -6.52
CA ASN A 46 -6.34 -10.15 -7.88
C ASN A 46 -4.85 -10.53 -7.98
N TRP A 47 -4.23 -10.85 -6.87
CA TRP A 47 -2.80 -11.19 -6.80
C TRP A 47 -2.42 -12.40 -7.69
N LYS A 48 -1.14 -12.45 -8.07
CA LYS A 48 -0.52 -13.53 -8.83
C LYS A 48 0.68 -14.09 -8.06
N GLU A 49 0.83 -15.42 -8.05
CA GLU A 49 1.99 -16.07 -7.45
C GLU A 49 3.27 -15.82 -8.26
N ILE A 50 4.35 -15.45 -7.56
CA ILE A 50 5.68 -15.18 -8.12
C ILE A 50 6.79 -16.03 -7.48
N GLY A 51 6.43 -16.96 -6.60
CA GLY A 51 7.34 -17.91 -5.95
C GLY A 51 8.03 -17.32 -4.71
N HIS A 52 9.23 -17.82 -4.38
CA HIS A 52 9.93 -17.46 -3.14
C HIS A 52 10.69 -16.13 -3.27
N LYS A 53 9.95 -15.03 -3.36
CA LYS A 53 10.47 -13.66 -3.49
C LYS A 53 9.60 -12.67 -2.71
N PRO A 54 10.14 -11.52 -2.27
CA PRO A 54 9.34 -10.47 -1.67
C PRO A 54 8.17 -10.05 -2.56
N GLY A 55 7.06 -9.70 -1.92
CA GLY A 55 5.86 -9.25 -2.59
C GLY A 55 5.95 -7.81 -3.10
N ASP A 56 5.06 -7.48 -4.03
CA ASP A 56 4.90 -6.12 -4.53
C ASP A 56 3.43 -5.90 -4.91
N SER A 57 2.83 -4.82 -4.44
CA SER A 57 1.45 -4.47 -4.77
C SER A 57 1.26 -3.99 -6.21
N GLY A 58 2.35 -3.57 -6.88
CA GLY A 58 2.28 -2.64 -7.99
C GLY A 58 1.81 -1.25 -7.53
N GLU A 59 1.55 -0.37 -8.48
CA GLU A 59 0.94 0.93 -8.21
C GLU A 59 -0.58 0.79 -8.08
N ILE A 60 -1.14 1.29 -6.98
CA ILE A 60 -2.57 1.27 -6.67
C ILE A 60 -3.11 2.69 -6.78
N ASP A 61 -4.12 2.90 -7.62
CA ASP A 61 -4.87 4.15 -7.69
C ASP A 61 -5.87 4.24 -6.52
N LEU A 62 -5.72 5.26 -5.69
CA LEU A 62 -6.56 5.51 -4.52
C LEU A 62 -7.73 6.46 -4.80
N THR A 63 -7.80 7.07 -5.97
CA THR A 63 -8.73 8.19 -6.27
C THR A 63 -10.19 7.84 -5.99
N THR A 64 -10.59 6.59 -6.22
CA THR A 64 -11.98 6.12 -5.96
C THR A 64 -12.24 5.67 -4.53
N SER A 65 -11.19 5.52 -3.73
CA SER A 65 -11.25 5.03 -2.34
C SER A 65 -11.16 6.18 -1.32
N LEU A 66 -10.86 7.40 -1.75
CA LEU A 66 -10.73 8.57 -0.88
C LEU A 66 -12.05 9.35 -0.78
N ASN A 67 -12.36 9.80 0.43
CA ASN A 67 -13.43 10.76 0.69
C ASN A 67 -12.95 12.17 0.37
N LYS A 68 -13.86 13.08 0.01
CA LYS A 68 -13.52 14.50 -0.07
C LYS A 68 -13.10 15.04 1.31
N GLY A 69 -12.00 15.78 1.37
CA GLY A 69 -11.40 16.29 2.59
C GLY A 69 -10.36 15.33 3.17
N SER A 70 -10.29 15.27 4.50
CA SER A 70 -9.25 14.50 5.20
C SER A 70 -9.50 12.99 5.12
N ASN A 71 -8.44 12.25 4.83
CA ASN A 71 -8.40 10.79 4.88
C ASN A 71 -7.18 10.33 5.67
N GLU A 72 -7.29 9.16 6.30
CA GLU A 72 -6.20 8.48 6.97
C GLU A 72 -5.77 7.26 6.17
N LEU A 73 -4.50 7.22 5.77
CA LEU A 73 -3.85 6.06 5.21
C LEU A 73 -3.04 5.39 6.31
N ARG A 74 -3.46 4.21 6.77
CA ARG A 74 -2.72 3.44 7.77
C ARG A 74 -2.10 2.21 7.14
N PHE A 75 -0.80 2.05 7.35
CA PHE A 75 0.00 0.97 6.80
C PHE A 75 0.45 0.06 7.93
N VAL A 76 0.16 -1.23 7.78
CA VAL A 76 0.52 -2.26 8.76
C VAL A 76 1.35 -3.33 8.08
N LEU A 77 2.53 -3.63 8.63
CA LEU A 77 3.35 -4.78 8.25
C LEU A 77 3.25 -5.85 9.33
N TRP A 78 2.83 -7.04 8.93
CA TRP A 78 2.76 -8.22 9.76
C TRP A 78 3.83 -9.22 9.32
N ASN A 79 4.53 -9.78 10.31
CA ASN A 79 5.47 -10.88 10.14
C ASN A 79 4.79 -12.21 10.50
N GLU A 80 4.89 -13.21 9.63
CA GLU A 80 4.45 -14.57 9.91
C GLU A 80 5.54 -15.34 10.68
N GLN A 81 5.14 -16.39 11.40
CA GLN A 81 6.08 -17.15 12.21
C GLN A 81 6.99 -18.00 11.31
N GLY A 82 8.31 -17.91 11.52
CA GLY A 82 9.29 -18.75 10.81
C GLY A 82 9.96 -18.10 9.61
N CYS A 83 9.59 -16.86 9.26
CA CYS A 83 10.34 -16.04 8.31
C CYS A 83 11.57 -15.43 8.99
N CYS A 84 12.69 -15.36 8.26
CA CYS A 84 13.98 -14.89 8.81
C CYS A 84 14.14 -13.37 8.75
N GLY A 85 13.24 -12.67 8.05
CA GLY A 85 13.27 -11.24 7.84
C GLY A 85 11.85 -10.69 7.77
N VAL A 86 11.75 -9.37 7.87
CA VAL A 86 10.52 -8.63 7.66
C VAL A 86 10.87 -7.33 6.95
N SER A 87 10.17 -6.99 5.88
CA SER A 87 10.37 -5.75 5.15
C SER A 87 9.15 -5.21 4.42
N VAL A 88 9.15 -3.89 4.20
CA VAL A 88 8.27 -3.19 3.26
C VAL A 88 8.89 -1.85 2.89
N THR A 89 8.73 -1.46 1.63
CA THR A 89 8.94 -0.10 1.16
C THR A 89 7.58 0.47 0.76
N ILE A 90 7.20 1.61 1.34
CA ILE A 90 5.90 2.27 1.09
C ILE A 90 6.17 3.59 0.40
N GLU A 91 5.54 3.81 -0.75
CA GLU A 91 5.58 5.09 -1.45
C GLU A 91 4.14 5.58 -1.69
N VAL A 92 3.84 6.82 -1.31
CA VAL A 92 2.57 7.49 -1.63
C VAL A 92 2.88 8.71 -2.50
N LYS A 93 2.13 8.84 -3.60
CA LYS A 93 2.24 9.94 -4.55
C LYS A 93 0.94 10.73 -4.64
N GLU A 94 1.09 12.03 -4.86
CA GLU A 94 0.04 12.95 -5.31
C GLU A 94 0.41 13.38 -6.74
N GLY A 95 -0.26 12.80 -7.75
CA GLY A 95 0.18 12.84 -9.14
C GLY A 95 1.55 12.18 -9.27
N ASP A 96 2.53 12.91 -9.83
CA ASP A 96 3.90 12.42 -9.95
C ASP A 96 4.78 12.72 -8.71
N LYS A 97 4.25 13.46 -7.74
CA LYS A 97 5.02 13.90 -6.57
C LYS A 97 4.94 12.86 -5.46
N VAL A 98 6.08 12.30 -5.07
CA VAL A 98 6.19 11.51 -3.84
C VAL A 98 5.96 12.42 -2.63
N ILE A 99 4.91 12.13 -1.87
CA ILE A 99 4.54 12.86 -0.64
C ILE A 99 4.88 12.07 0.62
N TYR A 100 5.11 10.77 0.49
CA TYR A 100 5.53 9.90 1.57
C TYR A 100 6.37 8.75 1.01
N LEU A 101 7.49 8.47 1.69
CA LEU A 101 8.35 7.33 1.42
C LEU A 101 8.87 6.83 2.77
N ASP A 102 8.68 5.55 3.04
CA ASP A 102 9.21 4.89 4.23
C ASP A 102 9.68 3.48 3.89
N GLU A 103 10.68 3.01 4.61
CA GLU A 103 11.25 1.67 4.43
C GLU A 103 11.53 1.03 5.78
N ILE A 104 11.07 -0.22 5.92
CA ILE A 104 11.43 -1.09 7.02
C ILE A 104 12.09 -2.33 6.45
N LYS A 105 13.23 -2.72 7.04
CA LYS A 105 13.89 -3.99 6.82
C LYS A 105 14.60 -4.44 8.08
N LYS A 106 14.24 -5.59 8.61
CA LYS A 106 14.80 -6.14 9.86
C LYS A 106 14.89 -7.65 9.80
N GLU A 107 15.85 -8.20 10.53
CA GLU A 107 15.86 -9.63 10.86
C GLU A 107 14.99 -9.82 12.10
N ASP A 108 13.81 -10.41 11.93
CA ASP A 108 12.87 -10.70 13.01
C ASP A 108 12.08 -11.94 12.64
N SER A 109 12.16 -12.98 13.49
CA SER A 109 11.46 -14.25 13.29
C SER A 109 10.23 -14.42 14.17
N SER A 110 9.91 -13.41 14.99
CA SER A 110 8.74 -13.41 15.83
C SER A 110 7.51 -12.93 15.05
N ALA A 111 6.40 -13.64 15.20
CA ALA A 111 5.14 -13.24 14.56
C ALA A 111 4.59 -11.94 15.17
N GLY A 112 3.87 -11.15 14.37
CA GLY A 112 3.15 -9.97 14.84
C GLY A 112 3.34 -8.72 13.99
N ILE A 113 2.74 -7.62 14.43
CA ILE A 113 2.88 -6.31 13.79
C ILE A 113 4.31 -5.78 14.01
N LYS A 114 5.00 -5.46 12.92
CA LYS A 114 6.38 -4.91 12.93
C LYS A 114 6.43 -3.45 12.51
N TYR A 115 5.39 -2.99 11.84
CA TYR A 115 5.22 -1.61 11.43
C TYR A 115 3.73 -1.25 11.47
N ASP A 116 3.45 -0.07 11.99
CA ASP A 116 2.11 0.52 12.07
C ASP A 116 2.25 2.04 12.02
N LYS A 117 1.91 2.63 10.88
CA LYS A 117 2.01 4.08 10.65
C LYS A 117 0.78 4.61 9.95
N THR A 118 0.31 5.74 10.44
CA THR A 118 -0.79 6.49 9.83
C THR A 118 -0.26 7.78 9.20
N LEU A 119 -0.66 8.03 7.97
CA LEU A 119 -0.44 9.25 7.21
C LEU A 119 -1.80 9.91 6.94
N SER A 120 -1.96 11.17 7.31
CA SER A 120 -3.14 11.95 6.95
C SER A 120 -2.91 12.66 5.61
N ILE A 121 -3.88 12.56 4.70
CA ILE A 121 -3.90 13.28 3.42
C ILE A 121 -5.20 14.06 3.26
N ASP A 122 -5.21 15.09 2.40
CA ASP A 122 -6.39 15.91 2.10
C ASP A 122 -6.72 15.82 0.62
N PHE A 123 -7.91 15.28 0.29
CA PHE A 123 -8.35 15.02 -1.08
C PHE A 123 -9.38 16.07 -1.53
N LYS A 124 -9.07 16.78 -2.61
CA LYS A 124 -9.82 17.97 -3.06
C LYS A 124 -11.02 17.66 -3.95
#